data_AF-A0A920EJM4-F1
#
_entry.id   AF-A0A920EJM4-F1
#
_cell.length_a   1.000
_cell.length_b   1.000
_cell.length_c   1.000
_cell.angle_alpha   90.00
_cell.angle_beta   90.00
_cell.angle_gamma   90.00
#
_symmetry.space_group_name_H-M   'P 1'
#
loop_
_entity.id
_entity.type
_entity.pdbx_description
1 polymer ?
#
loop_
_entity_poly.entity_id
_entity_poly.type
_entity_poly.pdbx_seq_one_letter_code
_entity_poly.pdbx_strand_id
1 'polypeptide(L)'
;MFIRKLFKNCICYSIGRASVDEIDRFNILQATLLAMKRAVDSLVIKPHRVMVDGNAIPRWEYESEAIIKGDSKVPEISAASIIAKVTRDEEMNVLAKKYPGYGFEKNKGYGTPQHKAAIKAKGFCDCHRRTFSPISELINDRQECLL
;
A
#
# COMPACT_ATOMS: atom_id res chain seq x y z
N MET A 1 -18.11 10.19 9.60
CA MET A 1 -19.38 9.52 9.96
C MET A 1 -19.47 8.09 9.42
N PHE A 2 -19.10 7.85 8.14
CA PHE A 2 -19.15 6.52 7.49
C PHE A 2 -18.15 5.49 8.04
N ILE A 3 -16.86 5.84 8.17
CA ILE A 3 -15.80 4.94 8.68
C ILE A 3 -16.08 4.42 10.09
N ARG A 4 -16.57 5.28 10.99
CA ARG A 4 -16.96 4.87 12.36
C ARG A 4 -18.12 3.87 12.36
N LYS A 5 -19.04 3.98 11.40
CA LYS A 5 -20.17 3.04 11.25
C LYS A 5 -19.68 1.71 10.67
N LEU A 6 -18.72 1.76 9.74
CA LEU A 6 -18.08 0.57 9.18
C LEU A 6 -17.37 -0.24 10.27
N PHE A 7 -16.49 0.38 11.07
CA PHE A 7 -15.82 -0.32 12.17
C PHE A 7 -16.77 -0.86 13.25
N LYS A 8 -17.93 -0.24 13.45
CA LYS A 8 -18.95 -0.72 14.40
C LYS A 8 -19.75 -1.92 13.88
N ASN A 9 -19.88 -2.06 12.57
CA ASN A 9 -20.74 -3.06 11.95
C ASN A 9 -19.96 -4.21 11.30
N CYS A 10 -18.64 -4.13 11.18
CA CYS A 10 -17.81 -5.24 10.72
C CYS A 10 -17.71 -6.31 11.80
N ILE A 11 -17.94 -7.56 11.40
CA ILE A 11 -17.76 -8.74 12.27
C ILE A 11 -16.31 -8.85 12.73
N CYS A 12 -15.36 -8.70 11.80
CA CYS A 12 -13.94 -8.53 12.09
C CYS A 12 -13.24 -7.86 10.90
N TYR A 13 -12.03 -7.35 11.13
CA TYR A 13 -11.12 -6.91 10.07
C TYR A 13 -9.67 -7.04 10.57
N SER A 14 -8.73 -7.01 9.64
CA SER A 14 -7.29 -7.03 9.91
C SER A 14 -6.57 -6.23 8.82
N ILE A 15 -5.32 -5.84 9.08
CA ILE A 15 -4.48 -5.10 8.15
C ILE A 15 -3.22 -5.91 7.87
N GLY A 16 -2.96 -6.20 6.60
CA GLY A 16 -1.68 -6.71 6.14
C GLY A 16 -0.85 -5.61 5.51
N ARG A 17 0.48 -5.74 5.62
CA ARG A 17 1.45 -4.77 5.08
C ARG A 17 2.55 -5.48 4.33
N ALA A 18 3.11 -4.80 3.34
CA ALA A 18 4.40 -5.12 2.76
C ALA A 18 5.28 -3.87 2.85
N SER A 19 6.51 -4.05 3.33
CA SER A 19 7.50 -3.00 3.50
C SER A 19 8.06 -2.51 2.16
N VAL A 20 8.75 -1.36 2.19
CA VAL A 20 9.48 -0.84 1.02
C VAL A 20 10.52 -1.85 0.53
N ASP A 21 11.25 -2.48 1.46
CA ASP A 21 12.25 -3.51 1.13
C ASP A 21 11.63 -4.74 0.45
N GLU A 22 10.44 -5.17 0.91
CA GLU A 22 9.71 -6.26 0.26
C GLU A 22 9.20 -5.89 -1.13
N ILE A 23 8.78 -4.64 -1.33
CA ILE A 23 8.38 -4.14 -2.64
C ILE A 23 9.57 -4.13 -3.59
N ASP A 24 10.71 -3.60 -3.14
CA ASP A 24 11.93 -3.55 -3.94
C ASP A 24 12.49 -4.95 -4.23
N ARG A 25 12.34 -5.91 -3.31
CA ARG A 25 12.78 -7.30 -3.50
C ARG A 25 11.87 -8.13 -4.40
N PHE A 26 10.55 -8.01 -4.26
CA PHE A 26 9.60 -8.93 -4.88
C PHE A 26 8.82 -8.34 -6.05
N ASN A 27 8.92 -7.03 -6.30
CA ASN A 27 8.01 -6.21 -7.10
C ASN A 27 6.66 -5.92 -6.42
N ILE A 28 5.96 -4.91 -6.95
CA ILE A 28 4.72 -4.40 -6.35
C ILE A 28 3.55 -5.38 -6.41
N LEU A 29 3.46 -6.22 -7.44
CA LEU A 29 2.39 -7.21 -7.54
C LEU A 29 2.56 -8.26 -6.44
N GLN A 30 3.74 -8.84 -6.30
CA GLN A 30 4.00 -9.86 -5.29
C GLN A 30 3.93 -9.30 -3.87
N ALA A 31 4.43 -8.08 -3.64
CA ALA A 31 4.28 -7.40 -2.35
C ALA A 31 2.82 -7.11 -2.00
N THR A 32 1.99 -6.77 -3.00
CA THR A 32 0.53 -6.58 -2.81
C THR A 32 -0.13 -7.91 -2.41
N LEU A 33 0.17 -9.00 -3.12
CA LEU A 33 -0.37 -10.33 -2.79
C LEU A 33 0.08 -10.81 -1.40
N LEU A 34 1.33 -10.52 -1.02
CA LEU A 34 1.85 -10.80 0.32
C LEU A 34 1.11 -10.01 1.41
N ALA A 35 0.85 -8.72 1.19
CA ALA A 35 0.07 -7.89 2.11
C ALA A 35 -1.38 -8.40 2.24
N MET A 36 -2.02 -8.78 1.13
CA MET A 36 -3.37 -9.38 1.14
C MET A 36 -3.38 -10.69 1.94
N LYS A 37 -2.41 -11.58 1.70
CA LYS A 37 -2.26 -12.83 2.44
C LYS A 37 -2.11 -12.56 3.95
N ARG A 38 -1.24 -11.64 4.34
CA ARG A 38 -1.06 -11.24 5.75
C ARG A 38 -2.34 -10.71 6.38
N ALA A 39 -3.14 -9.96 5.63
CA ALA A 39 -4.43 -9.48 6.12
C ALA A 39 -5.33 -10.68 6.45
N VAL A 40 -5.59 -11.56 5.48
CA VAL A 40 -6.47 -12.72 5.66
C VAL A 40 -5.96 -13.66 6.76
N ASP A 41 -4.66 -13.98 6.75
CA ASP A 41 -4.05 -14.86 7.75
C ASP A 41 -4.11 -14.27 9.18
N SER A 42 -4.23 -12.95 9.32
CA SER A 42 -4.37 -12.25 10.60
C SER A 42 -5.83 -12.01 11.03
N LEU A 43 -6.82 -12.41 10.22
CA LEU A 43 -8.23 -12.33 10.65
C LEU A 43 -8.45 -13.24 11.87
N VAL A 44 -9.13 -12.69 12.88
CA VAL A 44 -9.53 -13.43 14.09
C VAL A 44 -10.54 -14.53 13.74
N ILE A 45 -11.47 -14.22 12.84
CA ILE A 45 -12.45 -15.19 12.32
C ILE A 45 -11.99 -15.60 10.92
N LYS A 46 -11.75 -16.89 10.72
CA LYS A 46 -11.28 -17.41 9.43
C LYS A 46 -12.43 -17.44 8.42
N PRO A 47 -12.23 -16.87 7.21
CA PRO A 47 -13.26 -16.88 6.18
C PRO A 47 -13.36 -18.26 5.53
N HIS A 48 -14.56 -18.62 5.05
CA HIS A 48 -14.75 -19.78 4.17
C HIS A 48 -14.38 -19.46 2.72
N ARG A 49 -14.67 -18.21 2.29
CA ARG A 49 -14.40 -17.70 0.95
C ARG A 49 -13.83 -16.28 1.02
N VAL A 50 -12.91 -15.94 0.12
CA VAL A 50 -12.29 -14.61 0.01
C VAL A 50 -12.53 -14.03 -1.39
N MET A 51 -13.06 -12.81 -1.45
CA MET A 51 -13.20 -12.06 -2.70
C MET A 51 -12.12 -10.97 -2.75
N VAL A 52 -11.35 -10.92 -3.84
CA VAL A 52 -10.20 -10.01 -4.01
C VAL A 52 -10.49 -9.03 -5.14
N ASP A 53 -10.25 -7.74 -4.91
CA ASP A 53 -10.32 -6.75 -5.99
C ASP A 53 -9.17 -6.93 -6.97
N GLY A 54 -9.48 -6.98 -8.27
CA GLY A 54 -8.51 -7.08 -9.35
C GLY A 54 -8.58 -8.42 -10.09
N ASN A 55 -7.42 -8.91 -10.53
CA ASN A 55 -7.29 -10.07 -11.41
C ASN A 55 -6.30 -11.13 -10.90
N ALA A 56 -5.83 -11.01 -9.66
CA ALA A 56 -4.85 -11.90 -9.07
C ALA A 56 -5.28 -12.33 -7.67
N ILE A 57 -5.04 -13.59 -7.33
CA ILE A 57 -5.37 -14.18 -6.04
C ILE A 57 -4.05 -14.57 -5.34
N PRO A 58 -3.84 -14.20 -4.07
CA PRO A 58 -2.70 -14.66 -3.31
C PRO A 58 -2.69 -16.19 -3.15
N ARG A 59 -1.50 -16.78 -2.98
CA ARG A 59 -1.39 -18.22 -2.69
C ARG A 59 -1.77 -18.49 -1.24
N TRP A 60 -2.93 -19.12 -1.04
CA TRP A 60 -3.46 -19.54 0.26
C TRP A 60 -4.43 -20.71 0.09
N GLU A 61 -4.99 -21.20 1.20
CA GLU A 61 -5.89 -22.36 1.26
C GLU A 61 -7.39 -22.02 1.10
N TYR A 62 -7.75 -20.74 1.14
CA TYR A 62 -9.15 -20.31 1.08
C TYR A 62 -9.73 -20.41 -0.34
N GLU A 63 -10.99 -20.83 -0.43
CA GLU A 63 -11.77 -20.66 -1.66
C GLU A 63 -11.79 -19.17 -2.02
N SER A 64 -11.53 -18.83 -3.28
CA SER A 64 -11.33 -17.42 -3.65
C SER A 64 -11.73 -17.09 -5.07
N GLU A 65 -12.10 -15.82 -5.25
CA GLU A 65 -12.43 -15.24 -6.56
C GLU A 65 -11.79 -13.84 -6.67
N ALA A 66 -11.23 -13.55 -7.83
CA ALA A 66 -10.79 -12.20 -8.19
C ALA A 66 -11.90 -11.49 -8.97
N ILE A 67 -12.27 -10.29 -8.52
CA ILE A 67 -13.36 -9.49 -9.08
C ILE A 67 -12.78 -8.17 -9.59
N ILE A 68 -12.78 -7.98 -10.90
CA ILE A 68 -12.31 -6.73 -11.52
C ILE A 68 -13.26 -5.60 -11.13
N LYS A 69 -12.70 -4.52 -10.52
CA LYS A 69 -13.45 -3.38 -9.96
C LYS A 69 -14.41 -3.82 -8.86
N GLY A 70 -13.96 -4.75 -8.02
CA GLY A 70 -14.75 -5.35 -6.96
C GLY A 70 -15.20 -4.33 -5.91
N ASP A 71 -14.41 -3.28 -5.69
CA ASP A 71 -14.74 -2.17 -4.78
C ASP A 71 -16.03 -1.42 -5.12
N SER A 72 -16.40 -1.39 -6.41
CA SER A 72 -17.63 -0.78 -6.92
C SER A 72 -18.82 -1.76 -6.98
N LYS A 73 -18.57 -3.05 -6.79
CA LYS A 73 -19.55 -4.13 -7.01
C LYS A 73 -19.92 -4.91 -5.76
N VAL A 74 -18.98 -5.05 -4.82
CA VAL A 74 -19.09 -5.92 -3.65
C VAL A 74 -18.90 -5.07 -2.39
N PRO A 75 -19.90 -4.99 -1.49
CA PRO A 75 -19.83 -4.18 -0.28
C PRO A 75 -18.63 -4.48 0.62
N GLU A 76 -18.25 -5.76 0.76
CA GLU A 76 -17.12 -6.20 1.57
C GLU A 76 -15.79 -5.72 1.01
N ILE A 77 -15.62 -5.77 -0.32
CA ILE A 77 -14.43 -5.25 -1.00
C ILE A 77 -14.39 -3.73 -0.84
N SER A 78 -15.52 -3.05 -1.03
CA SER A 78 -15.64 -1.60 -0.81
C SER A 78 -15.21 -1.21 0.62
N ALA A 79 -15.68 -1.98 1.61
CA ALA A 79 -15.32 -1.77 3.00
C ALA A 79 -13.82 -1.98 3.26
N ALA A 80 -13.23 -3.05 2.70
CA ALA A 80 -11.79 -3.32 2.79
C ALA A 80 -10.95 -2.20 2.16
N SER A 81 -11.36 -1.69 0.99
CA SER A 81 -10.69 -0.57 0.31
C SER A 81 -10.72 0.71 1.13
N ILE A 82 -11.84 1.01 1.78
CA ILE A 82 -11.95 2.16 2.69
C ILE A 82 -11.02 2.01 3.88
N ILE A 83 -11.04 0.84 4.55
CA ILE A 83 -10.15 0.55 5.68
C ILE A 83 -8.69 0.74 5.27
N ALA A 84 -8.26 0.09 4.18
CA ALA A 84 -6.89 0.16 3.70
C ALA A 84 -6.46 1.60 3.38
N LYS A 85 -7.33 2.37 2.72
CA LYS A 85 -7.06 3.78 2.38
C LYS A 85 -6.88 4.65 3.61
N VAL A 86 -7.78 4.54 4.58
CA VAL A 86 -7.74 5.34 5.81
C VAL A 86 -6.49 5.02 6.61
N THR A 87 -6.20 3.74 6.82
CA THR A 87 -4.98 3.30 7.52
C THR A 87 -3.72 3.80 6.82
N ARG A 88 -3.65 3.68 5.49
CA ARG A 88 -2.48 4.13 4.73
C ARG A 88 -2.30 5.64 4.79
N ASP A 89 -3.39 6.41 4.73
CA ASP A 89 -3.33 7.87 4.79
C ASP A 89 -2.86 8.37 6.16
N GLU A 90 -3.24 7.68 7.25
CA GLU A 90 -2.74 7.93 8.60
C GLU A 90 -1.24 7.66 8.71
N GLU A 91 -0.76 6.53 8.18
CA GLU A 91 0.67 6.21 8.12
C GLU A 91 1.47 7.25 7.34
N MET A 92 0.92 7.78 6.24
CA MET A 92 1.56 8.86 5.49
C MET A 92 1.62 10.17 6.28
N ASN A 93 0.64 10.46 7.13
CA ASN A 93 0.70 11.62 8.02
C ASN A 93 1.78 11.45 9.10
N VAL A 94 2.00 10.23 9.60
CA VAL A 94 3.12 9.93 10.49
C VAL A 94 4.46 10.13 9.77
N LEU A 95 4.58 9.63 8.53
CA LEU A 95 5.78 9.84 7.71
C LEU A 95 6.02 11.32 7.39
N ALA A 96 4.96 12.12 7.19
CA ALA A 96 5.08 13.56 6.97
C ALA A 96 5.75 14.28 8.15
N LYS A 97 5.46 13.84 9.39
CA LYS A 97 6.12 14.36 10.60
C LYS A 97 7.57 13.90 10.69
N LYS A 98 7.84 12.63 10.35
CA LYS A 98 9.20 12.06 10.39
C LYS A 98 10.13 12.67 9.32
N TYR A 99 9.60 12.93 8.12
CA TYR A 99 10.32 13.46 6.97
C TYR A 99 9.63 14.73 6.46
N PRO A 100 9.80 15.87 7.15
CA PRO A 100 9.15 17.12 6.78
C PRO A 100 9.59 17.58 5.39
N GLY A 101 8.71 18.26 4.65
CA GLY A 101 9.00 18.87 3.35
C GLY A 101 8.83 17.96 2.12
N TYR A 102 8.59 16.65 2.30
CA TYR A 102 8.21 15.77 1.18
C TYR A 102 6.73 15.86 0.80
N GLY A 103 5.90 16.50 1.64
CA GLY A 103 4.46 16.69 1.40
C GLY A 103 3.62 15.42 1.55
N PHE A 104 4.12 14.43 2.29
CA PHE A 104 3.46 13.13 2.47
C PHE A 104 2.04 13.22 3.03
N GLU A 105 1.74 14.26 3.81
CA GLU A 105 0.40 14.54 4.34
C GLU A 105 -0.61 14.89 3.23
N LYS A 106 -0.13 15.36 2.07
CA LYS A 106 -0.96 15.69 0.90
C LYS A 106 -0.85 14.63 -0.19
N ASN A 107 0.37 14.34 -0.64
CA ASN A 107 0.60 13.48 -1.80
C ASN A 107 0.59 11.98 -1.47
N LYS A 108 0.58 11.59 -0.19
CA LYS A 108 0.55 10.19 0.26
C LYS A 108 1.66 9.29 -0.33
N GLY A 109 2.77 9.89 -0.77
CA GLY A 109 3.89 9.21 -1.41
C GLY A 109 3.75 9.03 -2.93
N TYR A 110 2.64 9.46 -3.55
CA TYR A 110 2.51 9.46 -5.01
C TYR A 110 3.49 10.43 -5.66
N GLY A 111 3.93 10.13 -6.89
CA GLY A 111 4.90 10.91 -7.66
C GLY A 111 4.33 12.22 -8.22
N THR A 112 3.71 13.05 -7.39
CA THR A 112 3.21 14.38 -7.78
C THR A 112 4.39 15.32 -8.12
N PRO A 113 4.17 16.39 -8.91
CA PRO A 113 5.22 17.36 -9.20
C PRO A 113 5.88 17.92 -7.93
N GLN A 114 5.09 18.21 -6.89
CA GLN A 114 5.59 18.63 -5.57
C GLN A 114 6.53 17.57 -4.97
N HIS A 115 6.13 16.30 -4.99
CA HIS A 115 6.92 15.23 -4.38
C HIS A 115 8.23 15.01 -5.14
N LYS A 116 8.19 15.00 -6.47
CA LYS A 116 9.38 14.90 -7.33
C LYS A 116 10.35 16.06 -7.10
N ALA A 117 9.84 17.28 -6.96
CA ALA A 117 10.65 18.45 -6.63
C ALA A 117 11.32 18.32 -5.26
N ALA A 118 10.59 17.83 -4.24
CA ALA A 118 11.16 17.57 -2.92
C ALA A 118 12.26 16.49 -2.95
N ILE A 119 12.06 15.41 -3.70
CA ILE A 119 13.07 14.36 -3.90
C ILE A 119 14.32 14.96 -4.58
N LYS A 120 14.15 15.78 -5.62
CA LYS A 120 15.29 16.44 -6.29
C LYS A 120 16.06 17.37 -5.36
N ALA A 121 15.35 18.13 -4.51
CA ALA A 121 15.97 19.09 -3.61
C ALA A 121 16.62 18.46 -2.37
N LYS A 122 16.06 17.35 -1.85
CA LYS A 122 16.43 16.77 -0.55
C LYS A 122 17.04 15.38 -0.63
N GLY A 123 17.03 14.74 -1.81
CA GLY A 123 17.28 13.32 -1.95
C GLY A 123 16.09 12.46 -1.50
N PHE A 124 16.23 11.13 -1.59
CA PHE A 124 15.22 10.18 -1.16
C PHE A 124 15.44 9.69 0.28
N CYS A 125 14.35 9.48 1.04
CA CYS A 125 14.34 8.79 2.36
C CYS A 125 14.19 7.26 2.24
N ASP A 126 14.39 6.57 3.37
CA ASP A 126 14.12 5.13 3.56
C ASP A 126 12.69 4.71 3.19
N CYS A 127 11.74 5.64 3.23
CA CYS A 127 10.36 5.43 2.83
C CYS A 127 10.13 5.32 1.32
N HIS A 128 11.12 5.64 0.49
CA HIS A 128 11.01 5.58 -0.97
C HIS A 128 11.38 4.20 -1.50
N ARG A 129 10.57 3.71 -2.45
CA ARG A 129 10.84 2.48 -3.20
C ARG A 129 11.95 2.74 -4.20
N ARG A 130 13.11 2.14 -3.98
CA ARG A 130 14.33 2.42 -4.74
C ARG A 130 14.24 1.91 -6.17
N THR A 131 13.42 0.89 -6.41
CA THR A 131 13.21 0.31 -7.74
C THR A 131 12.23 1.11 -8.61
N PHE A 132 11.62 2.17 -8.07
CA PHE A 132 10.62 2.98 -8.78
C PHE A 132 11.25 4.28 -9.30
N SER A 133 10.92 4.67 -10.52
CA SER A 133 11.22 6.02 -11.02
C SER A 133 10.49 7.07 -10.18
N PRO A 134 11.13 8.21 -9.83
CA PRO A 134 12.45 8.66 -10.28
C PRO A 134 13.63 8.22 -9.38
N ILE A 135 13.40 7.39 -8.37
CA ILE A 135 14.42 7.04 -7.37
C ILE A 135 15.50 6.15 -7.98
N SER A 136 15.11 5.17 -8.77
CA SER A 136 16.04 4.27 -9.47
C SER A 136 17.01 5.04 -10.37
N GLU A 137 16.53 6.07 -11.06
CA GLU A 137 17.34 6.95 -11.92
C GLU A 137 18.39 7.70 -11.08
N LEU A 138 17.97 8.31 -9.97
CA LEU A 138 18.89 9.02 -9.06
C LEU A 138 19.95 8.13 -8.42
N ILE A 139 19.68 6.83 -8.26
CA ILE A 139 20.65 5.86 -7.74
C ILE A 139 21.68 5.52 -8.82
N ASN A 140 21.24 5.29 -10.06
CA ASN A 140 22.11 4.95 -11.18
C ASN A 140 23.05 6.12 -11.53
N ASP A 141 22.52 7.35 -11.60
CA ASP A 141 23.31 8.56 -11.88
C ASP A 141 24.44 8.75 -10.84
N ARG A 142 24.18 8.43 -9.57
CA ARG A 142 25.21 8.49 -8.51
C ARG A 142 26.29 7.43 -8.66
N GLN A 143 25.97 6.26 -9.20
CA GLN A 143 26.96 5.22 -9.44
C GLN A 143 27.86 5.58 -10.63
N GLU A 144 27.30 6.17 -11.68
CA GLU A 144 28.08 6.66 -12.83
C GLU A 144 29.00 7.83 -12.48
N CYS A 145 28.62 8.74 -11.58
CA CYS A 145 29.52 9.80 -11.10
C CYS A 145 30.63 9.33 -10.13
N LEU A 146 30.57 8.09 -9.64
CA LEU A 146 31.59 7.52 -8.73
C LEU A 146 32.58 6.58 -9.46
N LEU A 147 32.38 6.36 -10.76
CA LEU A 147 33.27 5.64 -11.68
C LEU A 147 34.11 6.63 -12.51
#